data_AF-A0A1G0G8L8-F1
#
_entry.id   AF-A0A1G0G8L8-F1
#
_cell.length_a   1.000
_cell.length_b   1.000
_cell.length_c   1.000
_cell.angle_alpha   90.00
_cell.angle_beta   90.00
_cell.angle_gamma   90.00
#
_symmetry.space_group_name_H-M   'P 1'
#
loop_
_entity.id
_entity.type
_entity.pdbx_description
1 polymer ?
#
loop_
_entity_poly.entity_id
_entity_poly.type
_entity_poly.pdbx_seq_one_letter_code
_entity_poly.pdbx_strand_id
1 'polypeptide(L)'
;MRSGQKELKKLYLISGDEPLLVQEARDAIFIAAKQIGFSEKETVYVDSGFQVDTLTSLLYNASLFGDKKIIDLRNPAAKFDATLTACLQYYLEGTITDRVLIITTEKLTLTQQKSMWLAVIKKYGIFMPIQPIDVNALPKWIMERAKKSGVILSIEMATIIAAGCEGNLLAAQQMIEKLSLLFPHTEINKTQLMSVLADHARFTIFDLSDAITKKNSKKMVRIVSRLQQMGEEPTLILWAICQQLRKHNNKKTLQKAAYVDEIIKGGKPGDTWQALLELCL
;
A
#
# COMPACT_ATOMS: atom_id res chain seq x y z
N MET A 1 12.58 38.01 -3.72
CA MET A 1 11.14 37.76 -3.93
C MET A 1 10.82 36.35 -3.42
N ARG A 2 9.76 36.21 -2.62
CA ARG A 2 9.42 35.06 -1.76
C ARG A 2 9.27 33.75 -2.56
N SER A 3 10.07 32.72 -2.26
CA SER A 3 9.72 31.34 -2.63
C SER A 3 8.54 30.92 -1.77
N GLY A 4 7.38 30.69 -2.38
CA GLY A 4 6.12 30.42 -1.67
C GLY A 4 6.21 29.19 -0.77
N GLN A 5 6.50 29.40 0.52
CA GLN A 5 6.14 28.44 1.55
C GLN A 5 4.61 28.35 1.54
N LYS A 6 4.07 27.23 1.02
CA LYS A 6 2.64 26.93 1.15
C LYS A 6 2.35 26.86 2.65
N GLU A 7 1.48 27.76 3.11
CA GLU A 7 1.01 27.80 4.49
C GLU A 7 0.38 26.45 4.87
N LEU A 8 0.82 25.86 5.99
CA LEU A 8 0.26 24.62 6.52
C LEU A 8 -1.20 24.87 6.95
N LYS A 9 -2.13 24.03 6.49
CA LYS A 9 -3.54 24.13 6.86
C LYS A 9 -3.84 23.30 8.11
N LYS A 10 -4.88 23.69 8.85
CA LYS A 10 -5.30 23.00 10.09
C LYS A 10 -5.79 21.57 9.86
N LEU A 11 -6.29 21.28 8.64
CA LEU A 11 -6.86 19.97 8.32
C LEU A 11 -6.51 19.54 6.89
N TYR A 12 -6.09 18.29 6.77
CA TYR A 12 -5.89 17.59 5.50
C TYR A 12 -6.74 16.31 5.50
N LEU A 13 -7.52 16.10 4.45
CA LEU A 13 -8.23 14.85 4.19
C LEU A 13 -7.59 14.16 2.99
N ILE A 14 -6.97 13.01 3.24
CA ILE A 14 -6.36 12.15 2.24
C ILE A 14 -7.35 11.00 1.99
N SER A 15 -7.79 10.84 0.75
CA SER A 15 -8.75 9.81 0.35
C SER A 15 -8.20 8.99 -0.80
N GLY A 16 -7.97 7.70 -0.62
CA GLY A 16 -7.60 6.82 -1.72
C GLY A 16 -7.32 5.40 -1.28
N ASP A 17 -7.34 4.48 -2.23
CA ASP A 17 -7.16 3.05 -1.98
C ASP A 17 -5.71 2.58 -2.20
N GLU A 18 -4.85 3.43 -2.76
CA GLU A 18 -3.46 3.11 -3.06
C GLU A 18 -2.56 3.38 -1.84
N PRO A 19 -2.15 2.35 -1.07
CA PRO A 19 -1.59 2.53 0.27
C PRO A 19 -0.26 3.30 0.26
N LEU A 20 0.60 3.05 -0.74
CA LEU A 20 1.89 3.72 -0.85
C LEU A 20 1.71 5.24 -1.00
N LEU A 21 0.84 5.65 -1.93
CA LEU A 21 0.63 7.06 -2.23
C LEU A 21 -0.07 7.78 -1.06
N VAL A 22 -1.01 7.11 -0.39
CA VAL A 22 -1.66 7.62 0.83
C VAL A 22 -0.66 7.84 1.95
N GLN A 23 0.22 6.87 2.18
CA GLN A 23 1.27 6.99 3.17
C GLN A 23 2.22 8.16 2.85
N GLU A 24 2.68 8.26 1.60
CA GLU A 24 3.61 9.32 1.18
C GLU A 24 3.00 10.72 1.31
N ALA A 25 1.72 10.87 0.97
CA ALA A 25 1.00 12.13 1.16
C ALA A 25 0.95 12.54 2.64
N ARG A 26 0.65 11.58 3.53
CA ARG A 26 0.65 11.81 4.97
C ARG A 26 2.04 12.16 5.49
N ASP A 27 3.06 11.43 5.07
CA ASP A 27 4.43 11.63 5.50
C ASP A 27 4.96 12.99 5.02
N ALA A 28 4.59 13.43 3.82
CA ALA A 28 4.92 14.76 3.32
C ALA A 28 4.31 15.88 4.18
N ILE A 29 3.05 15.74 4.60
CA ILE A 29 2.40 16.71 5.51
C ILE A 29 3.09 16.69 6.88
N PHE A 30 3.39 15.50 7.40
CA PHE A 30 4.09 15.34 8.68
C PHE A 30 5.47 16.01 8.65
N ILE A 31 6.28 15.78 7.61
CA ILE A 31 7.59 16.41 7.44
C ILE A 31 7.46 17.93 7.36
N ALA A 32 6.51 18.44 6.59
CA ALA A 32 6.28 19.88 6.47
C ALA A 32 5.84 20.51 7.81
N ALA A 33 4.97 19.83 8.57
CA ALA A 33 4.54 20.28 9.89
C ALA A 33 5.68 20.27 10.91
N LYS A 34 6.53 19.24 10.89
CA LYS A 34 7.70 19.14 11.76
C LYS A 34 8.70 20.28 11.54
N GLN A 35 8.88 20.72 10.30
CA GLN A 35 9.75 21.87 9.97
C GLN A 35 9.29 23.20 10.61
N ILE A 36 8.02 23.32 11.02
CA ILE A 36 7.47 24.52 11.67
C ILE A 36 7.08 24.29 13.15
N GLY A 37 7.65 23.25 13.76
CA GLY A 37 7.60 22.99 15.19
C GLY A 37 6.51 22.02 15.67
N PHE A 38 5.82 21.30 14.77
CA PHE A 38 4.92 20.21 15.16
C PHE A 38 5.71 18.90 15.32
N SER A 39 6.18 18.63 16.53
CA SER A 39 7.05 17.49 16.86
C SER A 39 6.28 16.27 17.35
N GLU A 40 5.11 16.47 17.97
CA GLU A 40 4.29 15.39 18.52
C GLU A 40 3.32 14.85 17.48
N LYS A 41 3.16 13.52 17.47
CA LYS A 41 2.17 12.82 16.65
C LYS A 41 1.35 11.88 17.51
N GLU A 42 0.04 11.96 17.35
CA GLU A 42 -0.90 11.03 17.94
C GLU A 42 -1.79 10.42 16.87
N THR A 43 -1.93 9.10 16.86
CA THR A 43 -2.73 8.38 15.87
C THR A 43 -3.99 7.82 16.51
N VAL A 44 -5.14 8.10 15.89
CA VAL A 44 -6.45 7.66 16.36
C VAL A 44 -7.13 6.88 15.25
N TYR A 45 -7.77 5.77 15.58
CA TYR A 45 -8.49 4.92 14.63
C TYR A 45 -10.00 5.05 14.85
N VAL A 46 -10.74 5.20 13.76
CA VAL A 46 -12.21 5.16 13.78
C VAL A 46 -12.65 3.72 13.53
N ASP A 47 -12.88 2.99 14.62
CA ASP A 47 -13.44 1.64 14.65
C ASP A 47 -14.83 1.63 15.33
N SER A 48 -15.37 0.44 15.65
CA SER A 48 -16.67 0.32 16.31
C SER A 48 -16.73 0.92 17.72
N GLY A 49 -15.59 1.07 18.40
CA GLY A 49 -15.51 1.62 19.75
C GLY A 49 -15.14 3.10 19.78
N PHE A 50 -14.83 3.71 18.64
CA PHE A 50 -14.39 5.09 18.55
C PHE A 50 -15.39 6.07 19.18
N GLN A 51 -14.87 6.89 20.11
CA GLN A 51 -15.62 7.96 20.75
C GLN A 51 -15.11 9.32 20.25
N VAL A 52 -16.03 10.19 19.83
CA VAL A 52 -15.69 11.54 19.34
C VAL A 52 -14.97 12.35 20.43
N ASP A 53 -15.32 12.15 21.69
CA ASP A 53 -14.69 12.82 22.84
C ASP A 53 -13.17 12.58 22.92
N THR A 54 -12.69 11.43 22.44
CA THR A 54 -11.24 11.16 22.33
C THR A 54 -10.61 12.15 21.36
N LEU A 55 -11.19 12.33 20.17
CA LEU A 55 -10.68 13.30 19.19
C LEU A 55 -10.80 14.74 19.70
N THR A 56 -11.94 15.09 20.31
CA THR A 56 -12.14 16.42 20.91
C THR A 56 -11.09 16.70 21.97
N SER A 57 -10.82 15.76 22.87
CA SER A 57 -9.78 15.92 23.89
C SER A 57 -8.41 16.20 23.27
N LEU A 58 -8.05 15.53 22.18
CA LEU A 58 -6.76 15.76 21.50
C LEU A 58 -6.68 17.12 20.79
N LEU A 59 -7.79 17.59 20.24
CA LEU A 59 -7.85 18.88 19.55
C LEU A 59 -7.82 20.05 20.54
N TYR A 60 -8.46 19.91 21.70
CA TYR A 60 -8.71 21.06 22.60
C TYR A 60 -7.89 21.05 23.89
N ASN A 61 -7.42 19.90 24.37
CA ASN A 61 -6.60 19.88 25.57
C ASN A 61 -5.24 20.50 25.28
N ALA A 62 -4.84 21.47 26.12
CA ALA A 62 -3.54 22.08 26.03
C ALA A 62 -2.45 21.04 26.28
N SER A 63 -1.38 21.08 25.49
CA SER A 63 -0.17 20.33 25.84
C SER A 63 0.41 20.95 27.11
N LEU A 64 0.72 20.14 28.12
CA LEU A 64 1.38 20.59 29.34
C LEU A 64 2.75 21.24 29.07
N PHE A 65 3.34 20.92 27.92
CA PHE A 65 4.65 21.41 27.49
C PHE A 65 4.55 22.49 26.39
N GLY A 66 3.33 22.89 25.99
CA GLY A 66 3.12 23.87 24.92
C GLY A 66 3.44 23.35 23.52
N ASP A 67 3.59 22.03 23.37
CA ASP A 67 3.98 21.40 22.11
C ASP A 67 2.85 21.43 21.08
N LYS A 68 3.21 21.76 19.83
CA LYS A 68 2.30 21.67 18.70
C LYS A 68 2.15 20.21 18.28
N LYS A 69 0.92 19.75 18.06
CA LYS A 69 0.60 18.33 17.86
C LYS A 69 -0.05 18.06 16.51
N ILE A 70 0.34 16.93 15.91
CA ILE A 70 -0.27 16.36 14.70
C ILE A 70 -1.16 15.21 15.14
N ILE A 71 -2.42 15.25 14.73
CA ILE A 71 -3.41 14.20 15.00
C ILE A 71 -3.65 13.47 13.69
N ASP A 72 -3.32 12.18 13.62
CA ASP A 72 -3.47 11.29 12.47
C ASP A 72 -4.71 10.41 12.68
N LEU A 73 -5.88 10.87 12.23
CA LEU A 73 -7.16 10.18 12.33
C LEU A 73 -7.33 9.22 11.13
N ARG A 74 -7.33 7.92 11.40
CA ARG A 74 -7.54 6.88 10.39
C ARG A 74 -9.00 6.43 10.39
N ASN A 75 -9.73 6.79 9.34
CA ASN A 75 -11.14 6.48 9.16
C ASN A 75 -11.37 5.85 7.78
N PRO A 76 -10.93 4.59 7.54
CA PRO A 76 -11.00 3.96 6.22
C PRO A 76 -12.39 4.03 5.60
N ALA A 77 -13.42 3.68 6.38
CA ALA A 77 -14.81 3.66 5.93
C ALA A 77 -15.45 5.06 5.72
N ALA A 78 -14.71 6.14 5.98
CA ALA A 78 -15.20 7.52 5.95
C ALA A 78 -16.55 7.68 6.67
N LYS A 79 -16.64 7.11 7.88
CA LYS A 79 -17.82 7.23 8.75
C LYS A 79 -17.72 8.55 9.50
N PHE A 80 -18.56 9.51 9.12
CA PHE A 80 -18.73 10.78 9.82
C PHE A 80 -20.20 10.91 10.21
N ASP A 81 -20.47 10.79 11.51
CA ASP A 81 -21.78 11.09 12.06
C ASP A 81 -21.93 12.62 12.31
N ALA A 82 -23.10 13.03 12.79
CA ALA A 82 -23.39 14.43 13.06
C ALA A 82 -22.45 15.02 14.13
N THR A 83 -22.12 14.23 15.16
CA THR A 83 -21.27 14.66 16.29
C THR A 83 -19.84 14.90 15.82
N LEU A 84 -19.25 13.96 15.08
CA LEU A 84 -17.91 14.10 14.51
C LEU A 84 -17.87 15.27 13.51
N THR A 85 -18.91 15.42 12.68
CA THR A 85 -19.00 16.53 11.73
C THR A 85 -19.02 17.89 12.44
N ALA A 86 -19.81 18.02 13.51
CA ALA A 86 -19.87 19.23 14.32
C ALA A 86 -18.53 19.52 15.02
N CYS A 87 -17.86 18.50 15.57
CA CYS A 87 -16.53 18.63 16.16
C CYS A 87 -15.51 19.17 15.14
N LEU A 88 -15.51 18.64 13.92
CA LEU A 88 -14.61 19.10 12.86
C LEU A 88 -14.90 20.54 12.43
N GLN A 89 -16.18 20.89 12.30
CA GLN A 89 -16.58 22.26 11.96
C GLN A 89 -16.11 23.25 13.03
N TYR A 90 -16.38 22.95 14.30
CA TYR A 90 -15.97 23.79 15.42
C TYR A 90 -14.44 23.95 15.50
N TYR A 91 -13.68 22.88 15.22
CA TYR A 91 -12.23 22.92 15.14
C TYR A 91 -11.71 23.81 14.00
N LEU A 92 -12.30 23.66 12.81
CA LEU A 92 -11.93 24.42 11.62
C LEU A 92 -12.24 25.92 11.74
N GLU A 93 -13.36 26.27 12.39
CA GLU A 93 -13.80 27.66 12.61
C GLU A 93 -13.15 28.30 13.84
N GLY A 94 -12.60 27.50 14.76
CA GLY A 94 -11.98 27.96 15.99
C GLY A 94 -10.60 28.61 15.83
N THR A 95 -10.05 29.10 16.94
CA THR A 95 -8.76 29.84 16.99
C THR A 95 -7.54 28.96 17.26
N ILE A 96 -7.71 27.65 17.44
CA ILE A 96 -6.62 26.70 17.71
C ILE A 96 -5.67 26.66 16.51
N THR A 97 -4.39 26.91 16.74
CA THR A 97 -3.35 27.00 15.68
C THR A 97 -2.16 26.06 15.91
N ASP A 98 -2.10 25.42 17.07
CA ASP A 98 -1.07 24.47 17.51
C ASP A 98 -1.50 23.01 17.30
N ARG A 99 -2.55 22.78 16.50
CA ARG A 99 -3.04 21.46 16.10
C ARG A 99 -3.13 21.37 14.58
N VAL A 100 -2.74 20.21 14.05
CA VAL A 100 -2.91 19.84 12.65
C VAL A 100 -3.58 18.47 12.62
N LEU A 101 -4.73 18.38 11.95
CA LEU A 101 -5.49 17.14 11.80
C LEU A 101 -5.27 16.57 10.39
N ILE A 102 -4.78 15.34 10.31
CA ILE A 102 -4.70 14.58 9.07
C ILE A 102 -5.74 13.46 9.18
N ILE A 103 -6.69 13.44 8.26
CA ILE A 103 -7.70 12.39 8.18
C ILE A 103 -7.39 11.52 6.96
N THR A 104 -7.31 10.21 7.15
CA THR A 104 -7.12 9.25 6.06
C THR A 104 -8.35 8.38 5.89
N THR A 105 -8.83 8.27 4.66
CA THR A 105 -9.96 7.39 4.27
C THR A 105 -9.59 6.55 3.05
N GLU A 106 -10.32 5.47 2.82
CA GLU A 106 -10.39 4.84 1.50
C GLU A 106 -11.05 5.80 0.50
N LYS A 107 -11.10 5.40 -0.77
CA LYS A 107 -11.75 6.18 -1.83
C LYS A 107 -13.21 6.45 -1.49
N LEU A 108 -13.57 7.73 -1.43
CA LEU A 108 -14.94 8.15 -1.16
C LEU A 108 -15.91 7.74 -2.27
N THR A 109 -17.04 7.16 -1.86
CA THR A 109 -18.20 6.92 -2.72
C THR A 109 -18.82 8.23 -3.21
N LEU A 110 -19.62 8.18 -4.29
CA LEU A 110 -20.32 9.37 -4.81
C LEU A 110 -21.22 10.05 -3.75
N THR A 111 -21.85 9.26 -2.88
CA THR A 111 -22.67 9.77 -1.77
C THR A 111 -21.81 10.52 -0.75
N GLN A 112 -20.69 9.93 -0.33
CA GLN A 112 -19.74 10.58 0.58
C GLN A 112 -19.12 11.85 -0.04
N GLN A 113 -18.89 11.87 -1.35
CA GLN A 113 -18.39 13.06 -2.04
C GLN A 113 -19.36 14.25 -2.06
N LYS A 114 -20.66 14.01 -1.86
CA LYS A 114 -21.71 15.03 -1.76
C LYS A 114 -22.10 15.35 -0.31
N SER A 115 -21.44 14.73 0.66
CA SER A 115 -21.77 14.89 2.08
C SER A 115 -21.45 16.30 2.60
N MET A 116 -22.18 16.71 3.63
CA MET A 116 -21.96 17.98 4.31
C MET A 116 -20.57 18.04 4.97
N TRP A 117 -20.12 16.95 5.59
CA TRP A 117 -18.81 16.89 6.25
C TRP A 117 -17.66 17.14 5.26
N LEU A 118 -17.76 16.61 4.03
CA LEU A 118 -16.73 16.85 3.02
C LEU A 118 -16.77 18.31 2.53
N ALA A 119 -17.97 18.90 2.41
CA ALA A 119 -18.11 20.31 2.05
C ALA A 119 -17.46 21.24 3.09
N VAL A 120 -17.64 20.95 4.38
CA VAL A 120 -16.97 21.67 5.49
C VAL A 120 -15.45 21.54 5.38
N ILE A 121 -14.92 20.32 5.20
CA ILE A 121 -13.48 20.09 5.02
C ILE A 121 -12.93 20.84 3.80
N LYS A 122 -13.61 20.80 2.66
CA LYS A 122 -13.18 21.52 1.44
C LYS A 122 -13.19 23.04 1.60
N LYS A 123 -14.06 23.57 2.46
CA LYS A 123 -14.18 25.02 2.71
C LYS A 123 -13.00 25.55 3.53
N TYR A 124 -12.56 24.82 4.55
CA TYR A 124 -11.58 25.32 5.53
C TYR A 124 -10.24 24.57 5.53
N GLY A 125 -10.21 23.35 5.00
CA GLY A 125 -9.03 22.47 4.92
C GLY A 125 -8.66 22.11 3.49
N ILE A 126 -7.84 21.07 3.35
CA ILE A 126 -7.40 20.56 2.05
C ILE A 126 -7.96 19.16 1.85
N PHE A 127 -8.68 18.95 0.74
CA PHE A 127 -9.07 17.63 0.27
C PHE A 127 -8.09 17.14 -0.80
N MET A 128 -7.48 15.98 -0.55
CA MET A 128 -6.49 15.34 -1.42
C MET A 128 -6.99 13.96 -1.84
N PRO A 129 -7.76 13.86 -2.95
CA PRO A 129 -8.11 12.58 -3.52
C PRO A 129 -6.90 11.97 -4.22
N ILE A 130 -6.50 10.78 -3.79
CA ILE A 130 -5.44 9.99 -4.41
C ILE A 130 -6.11 8.98 -5.34
N GLN A 131 -5.76 9.08 -6.62
CA GLN A 131 -6.18 8.11 -7.61
C GLN A 131 -5.15 6.98 -7.71
N PRO A 132 -5.60 5.72 -7.86
CA PRO A 132 -4.68 4.63 -8.18
C PRO A 132 -4.02 4.88 -9.53
N ILE A 133 -2.82 4.33 -9.71
CA ILE A 133 -2.11 4.38 -10.98
C ILE A 133 -2.68 3.30 -11.89
N ASP A 134 -3.10 3.68 -13.10
CA ASP A 134 -3.57 2.73 -14.09
C ASP A 134 -2.47 1.75 -14.49
N VAL A 135 -2.83 0.49 -14.74
CA VAL A 135 -1.87 -0.57 -15.10
C VAL A 135 -1.05 -0.19 -16.34
N ASN A 136 -1.65 0.50 -17.31
CA ASN A 136 -0.94 0.96 -18.52
C ASN A 136 -0.02 2.16 -18.24
N ALA A 137 -0.31 2.94 -17.19
CA ALA A 137 0.51 4.06 -16.75
C ALA A 137 1.64 3.63 -15.80
N LEU A 138 1.57 2.43 -15.22
CA LEU A 138 2.51 1.94 -14.23
C LEU A 138 3.98 1.92 -14.71
N PRO A 139 4.31 1.45 -15.92
CA PRO A 139 5.71 1.49 -16.39
C PRO A 139 6.28 2.91 -16.40
N LYS A 140 5.48 3.89 -16.83
CA LYS A 140 5.91 5.30 -16.85
C LYS A 140 6.13 5.84 -15.42
N TRP A 141 5.21 5.51 -14.50
CA TRP A 141 5.35 5.86 -13.09
C TRP A 141 6.63 5.28 -12.48
N ILE A 142 6.95 4.01 -12.78
CA ILE A 142 8.17 3.33 -12.35
C ILE A 142 9.41 4.07 -12.86
N MET A 143 9.45 4.45 -14.14
CA MET A 143 10.58 5.20 -14.72
C MET A 143 10.79 6.55 -14.03
N GLU A 144 9.73 7.33 -13.85
CA GLU A 144 9.79 8.64 -13.20
C GLU A 144 10.30 8.52 -11.76
N ARG A 145 9.89 7.46 -11.07
CA ARG A 145 10.27 7.19 -9.70
C ARG A 145 11.70 6.68 -9.58
N ALA A 146 12.12 5.76 -10.44
CA ALA A 146 13.49 5.27 -10.54
C ALA A 146 14.48 6.41 -10.78
N LYS A 147 14.13 7.34 -11.67
CA LYS A 147 14.96 8.51 -11.97
C LYS A 147 15.22 9.37 -10.72
N LYS A 148 14.23 9.53 -9.84
CA LYS A 148 14.40 10.26 -8.57
C LYS A 148 15.33 9.54 -7.59
N SER A 149 15.39 8.21 -7.67
CA SER A 149 16.32 7.37 -6.91
C SER A 149 17.68 7.20 -7.60
N GLY A 150 17.96 7.94 -8.68
CA GLY A 150 19.23 7.86 -9.40
C GLY A 150 19.40 6.62 -10.28
N VAL A 151 18.31 5.87 -10.56
CA VAL A 151 18.30 4.70 -11.45
C VAL A 151 17.70 5.09 -12.79
N ILE A 152 18.36 4.69 -13.89
CA ILE A 152 17.84 4.92 -15.24
C ILE A 152 17.24 3.61 -15.74
N LEU A 153 15.94 3.63 -16.06
CA LEU A 153 15.21 2.50 -16.63
C LEU A 153 14.72 2.85 -18.03
N SER A 154 14.91 1.93 -18.98
CA SER A 154 14.18 1.97 -20.24
C SER A 154 12.71 1.55 -20.02
N ILE A 155 11.84 1.86 -20.99
CA ILE A 155 10.43 1.44 -20.94
C ILE A 155 10.28 -0.08 -20.90
N GLU A 156 11.17 -0.82 -21.56
CA GLU A 156 11.17 -2.30 -21.53
C GLU A 156 11.42 -2.80 -20.11
N MET A 157 12.45 -2.27 -19.42
CA MET A 157 12.78 -2.67 -18.05
C MET A 157 11.67 -2.31 -17.06
N ALA A 158 11.12 -1.10 -17.18
CA ALA A 158 10.01 -0.68 -16.35
C ALA A 158 8.75 -1.53 -16.56
N THR A 159 8.53 -2.01 -17.79
CA THR A 159 7.41 -2.93 -18.10
C THR A 159 7.61 -4.30 -17.46
N ILE A 160 8.84 -4.82 -17.44
CA ILE A 160 9.17 -6.08 -16.75
C ILE A 160 8.91 -5.93 -15.23
N ILE A 161 9.31 -4.81 -14.62
CA ILE A 161 9.06 -4.54 -13.20
C ILE A 161 7.55 -4.41 -12.94
N ALA A 162 6.83 -3.67 -13.78
CA ALA A 162 5.38 -3.48 -13.66
C ALA A 162 4.64 -4.84 -13.68
N ALA A 163 4.99 -5.71 -14.64
CA ALA A 163 4.44 -7.05 -14.74
C ALA A 163 4.76 -7.88 -13.48
N GLY A 164 6.00 -7.81 -12.99
CA GLY A 164 6.45 -8.51 -11.78
C GLY A 164 5.83 -8.01 -10.47
N CYS A 165 5.19 -6.84 -10.47
CA CYS A 165 4.58 -6.25 -9.28
C CYS A 165 3.04 -6.37 -9.27
N GLU A 166 2.42 -6.82 -10.36
CA GLU A 166 0.95 -6.96 -10.50
C GLU A 166 0.14 -5.74 -10.03
N GLY A 167 0.64 -4.53 -10.26
CA GLY A 167 -0.02 -3.30 -9.81
C GLY A 167 0.28 -2.87 -8.37
N ASN A 168 1.07 -3.64 -7.61
CA ASN A 168 1.50 -3.25 -6.27
C ASN A 168 2.59 -2.17 -6.33
N LEU A 169 2.23 -0.92 -6.05
CA LEU A 169 3.19 0.19 -6.12
C LEU A 169 4.29 0.10 -5.07
N LEU A 170 4.00 -0.42 -3.88
CA LEU A 170 5.00 -0.63 -2.83
C LEU A 170 6.06 -1.64 -3.30
N ALA A 171 5.63 -2.72 -3.96
CA ALA A 171 6.55 -3.69 -4.57
C ALA A 171 7.47 -3.04 -5.60
N ALA A 172 6.90 -2.20 -6.47
CA ALA A 172 7.67 -1.48 -7.47
C ALA A 172 8.65 -0.49 -6.83
N GLN A 173 8.25 0.23 -5.78
CA GLN A 173 9.11 1.13 -5.03
C GLN A 173 10.28 0.39 -4.37
N GLN A 174 10.01 -0.75 -3.72
CA GLN A 174 11.06 -1.59 -3.11
C GLN A 174 12.06 -2.11 -4.15
N MET A 175 11.57 -2.49 -5.34
CA MET A 175 12.42 -2.90 -6.45
C MET A 175 13.33 -1.76 -6.91
N ILE A 176 12.78 -0.55 -7.04
CA ILE A 176 13.54 0.65 -7.41
C ILE A 176 14.63 0.94 -6.37
N GLU A 177 14.29 0.88 -5.09
CA GLU A 177 15.25 1.09 -3.99
C GLU A 177 16.38 0.07 -4.06
N LYS A 178 16.07 -1.22 -4.26
CA LYS A 178 17.08 -2.27 -4.40
C LYS A 178 17.99 -2.02 -5.60
N LEU A 179 17.42 -1.66 -6.75
CA LEU A 179 18.19 -1.29 -7.94
C LEU A 179 19.09 -0.08 -7.66
N SER A 180 18.60 0.93 -6.92
CA SER A 180 19.42 2.12 -6.59
C SER A 180 20.61 1.81 -5.68
N LEU A 181 20.46 0.81 -4.79
CA LEU A 181 21.52 0.39 -3.90
C LEU A 181 22.56 -0.49 -4.61
N LEU A 182 22.14 -1.35 -5.53
CA LEU A 182 23.01 -2.29 -6.25
C LEU A 182 23.68 -1.67 -7.47
N PHE A 183 23.01 -0.75 -8.15
CA PHE A 183 23.44 -0.15 -9.42
C PHE A 183 23.22 1.37 -9.42
N PRO A 184 23.96 2.12 -8.57
CA PRO A 184 23.79 3.56 -8.46
C PRO A 184 24.16 4.27 -9.77
N HIS A 185 23.35 5.25 -10.19
CA HIS A 185 23.62 6.13 -11.34
C HIS A 185 23.86 5.41 -12.68
N THR A 186 23.33 4.18 -12.82
CA THR A 186 23.53 3.37 -14.02
C THR A 186 22.20 3.14 -14.76
N GLU A 187 22.28 2.98 -16.08
CA GLU A 187 21.17 2.42 -16.86
C GLU A 187 21.11 0.92 -16.65
N ILE A 188 19.94 0.43 -16.21
CA ILE A 188 19.74 -0.98 -15.91
C ILE A 188 19.49 -1.74 -17.21
N ASN A 189 20.35 -2.71 -17.49
CA ASN A 189 20.10 -3.66 -18.58
C ASN A 189 19.30 -4.88 -18.10
N LYS A 190 18.83 -5.68 -19.07
CA LYS A 190 18.01 -6.87 -18.80
C LYS A 190 18.69 -7.86 -17.85
N THR A 191 19.99 -8.11 -18.03
CA THR A 191 20.73 -9.09 -17.22
C THR A 191 20.80 -8.67 -15.75
N GLN A 192 21.07 -7.39 -15.49
CA GLN A 192 21.09 -6.80 -14.15
C GLN A 192 19.70 -6.82 -13.51
N LEU A 193 18.67 -6.46 -14.27
CA LEU A 193 17.30 -6.51 -13.77
C LEU A 193 16.92 -7.95 -13.40
N MET A 194 17.21 -8.91 -14.27
CA MET A 194 16.90 -10.32 -14.03
C MET A 194 17.67 -10.91 -12.85
N SER A 195 18.92 -10.49 -12.59
CA SER A 195 19.66 -10.96 -11.42
C SER A 195 19.04 -10.48 -10.10
N VAL A 196 18.52 -9.26 -10.07
CA VAL A 196 17.83 -8.70 -8.90
C VAL A 196 16.46 -9.34 -8.71
N LEU A 197 15.73 -9.56 -9.81
CA LEU A 197 14.42 -10.22 -9.79
C LEU A 197 14.51 -11.69 -9.39
N ALA A 198 15.52 -12.43 -9.85
CA ALA A 198 15.73 -13.84 -9.49
C ALA A 198 15.99 -14.05 -7.99
N ASP A 199 16.40 -13.01 -7.28
CA ASP A 199 16.62 -12.97 -5.84
C ASP A 199 15.33 -12.63 -5.06
N HIS A 200 14.25 -12.22 -5.74
CA HIS A 200 12.93 -12.00 -5.16
C HIS A 200 12.02 -13.23 -5.33
N ALA A 201 11.45 -13.70 -4.21
CA ALA A 201 10.43 -14.75 -4.18
C ALA A 201 9.21 -14.48 -5.08
N ARG A 202 8.93 -13.21 -5.41
CA ARG A 202 7.85 -12.86 -6.34
C ARG A 202 8.10 -13.33 -7.76
N PHE A 203 9.34 -13.28 -8.24
CA PHE A 203 9.68 -13.79 -9.56
C PHE A 203 9.56 -15.31 -9.64
N THR A 204 9.80 -16.01 -8.53
CA THR A 204 9.56 -17.45 -8.45
C THR A 204 8.08 -17.81 -8.53
N ILE A 205 7.14 -16.98 -8.05
CA ILE A 205 5.70 -17.19 -8.26
C ILE A 205 5.30 -17.01 -9.74
N PHE A 206 5.91 -16.07 -10.48
CA PHE A 206 5.70 -15.97 -11.94
C PHE A 206 6.32 -17.13 -12.70
N ASP A 207 7.54 -17.54 -12.32
CA ASP A 207 8.18 -18.74 -12.86
C ASP A 207 7.33 -19.99 -12.57
N LEU A 208 6.64 -20.04 -11.42
CA LEU A 208 5.71 -21.11 -11.08
C LEU A 208 4.51 -21.09 -12.03
N SER A 209 3.95 -19.91 -12.30
CA SER A 209 2.86 -19.74 -13.26
C SER A 209 3.24 -20.18 -14.68
N ASP A 210 4.41 -19.77 -15.18
CA ASP A 210 4.93 -20.18 -16.48
C ASP A 210 5.22 -21.70 -16.52
N ALA A 211 5.78 -22.26 -15.44
CA ALA A 211 6.03 -23.69 -15.32
C ALA A 211 4.72 -24.51 -15.29
N ILE A 212 3.66 -24.01 -14.68
CA ILE A 212 2.31 -24.61 -14.69
C ILE A 212 1.74 -24.61 -16.11
N THR A 213 1.78 -23.47 -16.80
CA THR A 213 1.28 -23.36 -18.19
C THR A 213 2.03 -24.30 -19.13
N LYS A 214 3.34 -24.45 -18.95
CA LYS A 214 4.19 -25.37 -19.72
C LYS A 214 4.16 -26.83 -19.22
N LYS A 215 3.39 -27.13 -18.18
CA LYS A 215 3.33 -28.45 -17.52
C LYS A 215 4.70 -29.02 -17.14
N ASN A 216 5.64 -28.15 -16.75
CA ASN A 216 7.00 -28.54 -16.40
C ASN A 216 7.13 -28.85 -14.90
N SER A 217 6.75 -30.06 -14.49
CA SER A 217 6.73 -30.50 -13.08
C SER A 217 8.08 -30.39 -12.39
N LYS A 218 9.19 -30.72 -13.08
CA LYS A 218 10.55 -30.56 -12.54
C LYS A 218 10.87 -29.11 -12.18
N LYS A 219 10.45 -28.15 -13.03
CA LYS A 219 10.64 -26.71 -12.75
C LYS A 219 9.72 -26.25 -11.62
N MET A 220 8.46 -26.71 -11.59
CA MET A 220 7.50 -26.38 -10.51
C MET A 220 8.01 -26.82 -9.13
N VAL A 221 8.46 -28.07 -8.98
CA VAL A 221 9.00 -28.62 -7.72
C VAL A 221 10.21 -27.83 -7.22
N ARG A 222 11.13 -27.48 -8.11
CA ARG A 222 12.32 -26.66 -7.76
C ARG A 222 11.93 -25.28 -7.24
N ILE A 223 10.93 -24.67 -7.86
CA ILE A 223 10.45 -23.33 -7.49
C ILE A 223 9.76 -23.36 -6.12
N VAL A 224 8.85 -24.31 -5.89
CA VAL A 224 8.16 -24.45 -4.60
C VAL A 224 9.14 -24.76 -3.47
N SER A 225 10.14 -25.62 -3.71
CA SER A 225 11.19 -25.92 -2.73
C SER A 225 12.03 -24.68 -2.39
N ARG A 226 12.30 -23.82 -3.39
CA ARG A 226 13.02 -22.56 -3.16
C ARG A 226 12.19 -21.57 -2.35
N LEU A 227 10.89 -21.45 -2.65
CA LEU A 227 9.96 -20.60 -1.89
C LEU A 227 9.85 -21.07 -0.43
N GLN A 228 9.87 -22.38 -0.19
CA GLN A 228 9.94 -22.97 1.16
C GLN A 228 11.19 -22.54 1.92
N GLN A 229 12.37 -22.66 1.28
CA GLN A 229 13.64 -22.27 1.90
C GLN A 229 13.73 -20.78 2.22
N MET A 230 12.99 -19.95 1.47
CA MET A 230 12.89 -18.50 1.70
C MET A 230 11.90 -18.12 2.79
N GLY A 231 11.14 -19.08 3.34
CA GLY A 231 10.16 -18.83 4.41
C GLY A 231 8.91 -18.08 3.94
N GLU A 232 8.56 -18.20 2.67
CA GLU A 232 7.39 -17.54 2.09
C GLU A 232 6.06 -18.15 2.57
N GLU A 233 4.99 -17.35 2.54
CA GLU A 233 3.67 -17.79 3.00
C GLU A 233 3.04 -18.83 2.04
N PRO A 234 2.74 -20.06 2.49
CA PRO A 234 2.21 -21.13 1.65
C PRO A 234 0.89 -20.79 0.96
N THR A 235 0.08 -19.95 1.59
CA THR A 235 -1.21 -19.46 1.08
C THR A 235 -1.06 -18.71 -0.24
N LEU A 236 0.00 -17.91 -0.38
CA LEU A 236 0.29 -17.16 -1.62
C LEU A 236 0.65 -18.10 -2.77
N ILE A 237 1.40 -19.18 -2.46
CA ILE A 237 1.82 -20.19 -3.43
C ILE A 237 0.61 -20.99 -3.89
N LEU A 238 -0.23 -21.44 -2.96
CA LEU A 238 -1.47 -22.16 -3.28
C LEU A 238 -2.40 -21.30 -4.14
N TRP A 239 -2.56 -20.01 -3.79
CA TRP A 239 -3.37 -19.08 -4.57
C TRP A 239 -2.87 -18.97 -6.01
N ALA A 240 -1.57 -18.80 -6.21
CA ALA A 240 -0.96 -18.68 -7.54
C ALA A 240 -1.22 -19.93 -8.39
N ILE A 241 -1.06 -21.12 -7.79
CA ILE A 241 -1.35 -22.37 -8.49
C ILE A 241 -2.85 -22.47 -8.84
N CYS A 242 -3.74 -22.17 -7.88
CA CYS A 242 -5.18 -22.20 -8.10
C CYS A 242 -5.64 -21.23 -9.20
N GLN A 243 -5.03 -20.05 -9.28
CA GLN A 243 -5.34 -19.06 -10.31
C GLN A 243 -5.06 -19.62 -11.71
N GLN A 244 -3.91 -20.28 -11.91
CA GLN A 244 -3.57 -20.89 -13.21
C GLN A 244 -4.43 -22.12 -13.52
N LEU A 245 -4.71 -22.96 -12.52
CA LEU A 245 -5.58 -24.14 -12.69
C LEU A 245 -7.01 -23.75 -13.10
N ARG A 246 -7.54 -22.63 -12.57
CA ARG A 246 -8.84 -22.08 -12.96
C ARG A 246 -8.84 -21.58 -14.41
N LYS A 247 -7.78 -20.91 -14.85
CA LYS A 247 -7.64 -20.47 -16.26
C LYS A 247 -7.65 -21.63 -17.26
N HIS A 248 -7.09 -22.78 -16.87
CA HIS A 248 -7.02 -23.97 -17.72
C HIS A 248 -8.13 -25.01 -17.44
N ASN A 249 -9.13 -24.67 -16.64
CA ASN A 249 -10.32 -25.48 -16.34
C ASN A 249 -10.02 -26.91 -15.80
N ASN A 250 -8.92 -27.08 -15.07
CA ASN A 250 -8.48 -28.38 -14.58
C ASN A 250 -9.18 -28.76 -13.25
N LYS A 251 -10.43 -29.23 -13.35
CA LYS A 251 -11.30 -29.56 -12.20
C LYS A 251 -10.69 -30.60 -11.24
N LYS A 252 -9.93 -31.57 -11.74
CA LYS A 252 -9.35 -32.65 -10.94
C LYS A 252 -8.22 -32.15 -10.02
N THR A 253 -7.36 -31.28 -10.53
CA THR A 253 -6.27 -30.69 -9.73
C THR A 253 -6.78 -29.60 -8.77
N LEU A 254 -7.88 -28.91 -9.12
CA LEU A 254 -8.54 -27.97 -8.20
C LEU A 254 -9.11 -28.65 -6.94
N GLN A 255 -9.58 -29.90 -7.03
CA GLN A 255 -10.01 -30.67 -5.86
C GLN A 255 -8.83 -30.98 -4.93
N LYS A 256 -7.67 -31.33 -5.49
CA LYS A 256 -6.44 -31.49 -4.70
C LYS A 256 -6.02 -30.17 -4.05
N ALA A 257 -6.16 -29.05 -4.76
CA ALA A 257 -5.81 -27.74 -4.22
C ALA A 257 -6.71 -27.32 -3.04
N ALA A 258 -8.00 -27.69 -3.08
CA ALA A 258 -8.91 -27.49 -1.95
C ALA A 258 -8.49 -28.30 -0.72
N TYR A 259 -7.94 -29.51 -0.92
CA TYR A 259 -7.38 -30.30 0.18
C TYR A 259 -6.15 -29.63 0.81
N VAL A 260 -5.26 -29.05 -0.01
CA VAL A 260 -4.11 -28.27 0.50
C VAL A 260 -4.57 -27.03 1.27
N ASP A 261 -5.62 -26.35 0.80
CA ASP A 261 -6.22 -25.19 1.49
C ASP A 261 -6.73 -25.56 2.90
N GLU A 262 -7.35 -26.74 3.06
CA GLU A 262 -7.80 -27.24 4.36
C GLU A 262 -6.65 -27.56 5.32
N ILE A 263 -5.50 -28.04 4.81
CA ILE A 263 -4.27 -28.24 5.60
C ILE A 263 -3.73 -26.89 6.06
N ILE A 264 -3.63 -25.90 5.15
CA ILE A 264 -3.17 -24.54 5.47
C ILE A 264 -4.02 -23.89 6.56
N LYS A 265 -5.34 -24.09 6.50
CA LYS A 265 -6.30 -23.55 7.47
C LYS A 265 -6.35 -24.33 8.79
N GLY A 266 -5.55 -25.39 8.95
CA GLY A 266 -5.55 -26.26 10.13
C GLY A 266 -6.80 -27.14 10.26
N GLY A 267 -7.63 -27.24 9.21
CA GLY A 267 -8.82 -28.08 9.18
C GLY A 267 -8.51 -29.57 8.95
N LYS A 268 -7.29 -29.89 8.50
CA LYS A 268 -6.79 -31.27 8.32
C LYS A 268 -5.30 -31.38 8.72
N PRO A 269 -4.88 -32.53 9.28
CA PRO A 269 -3.47 -32.77 9.58
C PRO A 269 -2.66 -33.00 8.30
N GLY A 270 -1.45 -32.43 8.21
CA GLY A 270 -0.52 -32.65 7.10
C GLY A 270 0.60 -31.61 7.06
N ASP A 271 1.65 -31.90 6.28
CA ASP A 271 2.69 -30.92 5.94
C ASP A 271 2.25 -30.10 4.72
N THR A 272 2.03 -28.81 4.94
CA THR A 272 1.60 -27.86 3.91
C THR A 272 2.52 -27.83 2.69
N TRP A 273 3.83 -27.88 2.92
CA TRP A 273 4.84 -27.78 1.85
C TRP A 273 4.93 -29.07 1.06
N GLN A 274 4.86 -30.21 1.74
CA GLN A 274 4.76 -31.51 1.06
C GLN A 274 3.51 -31.58 0.19
N ALA A 275 2.36 -31.11 0.70
CA ALA A 275 1.10 -31.09 -0.05
C ALA A 275 1.16 -30.14 -1.27
N LEU A 276 1.85 -28.99 -1.16
CA LEU A 276 2.11 -28.09 -2.28
C LEU A 276 3.03 -28.71 -3.35
N LEU A 277 4.05 -29.47 -2.93
CA LEU A 277 4.94 -30.18 -3.83
C LEU A 277 4.21 -31.30 -4.58
N GLU A 278 3.36 -32.06 -3.90
CA GLU A 278 2.51 -33.08 -4.52
C GLU A 278 1.51 -32.50 -5.52
N LEU A 279 1.08 -31.25 -5.31
CA LEU A 279 0.22 -30.55 -6.25
C LEU A 279 0.92 -30.18 -7.56
N CYS A 280 2.25 -30.16 -7.55
CA CYS A 280 3.09 -29.84 -8.71
C CYS A 280 3.48 -31.09 -9.55
N LEU A 281 3.15 -32.30 -9.08
CA LEU A 281 3.39 -33.60 -9.73
C LEU A 281 2.15 -34.08 -10.49
#